data_AF-A0A0K2H0J3-F1
#
_entry.id   AF-A0A0K2H0J3-F1
#
_cell.length_a   1.000
_cell.length_b   1.000
_cell.length_c   1.000
_cell.angle_alpha   90.00
_cell.angle_beta   90.00
_cell.angle_gamma   90.00
#
_symmetry.space_group_name_H-M   'P 1'
#
loop_
_entity.id
_entity.type
_entity.pdbx_description
1 polymer ?
#
loop_
_entity_poly.entity_id
_entity_poly.type
_entity_poly.pdbx_seq_one_letter_code
_entity_poly.pdbx_strand_id
1 'polypeptide(L)'
;MAGWGSKSKGPRSRGAPARIRAVVLNRDGGQCQVRGPRCEVVAVEVDHIVPVFEGGTDDLCNLQAVCGQCHRRKTRQESTRARARRRAPVWQRPHPGIL
;
A
#
# COMPACT_ATOMS: atom_id res chain seq x y z
N MET A 1 27.94 -24.54 4.40
CA MET A 1 26.51 -24.35 4.73
C MET A 1 26.04 -23.09 4.04
N ALA A 2 25.24 -23.19 2.97
CA ALA A 2 24.83 -22.02 2.18
C ALA A 2 23.69 -21.26 2.88
N GLY A 3 23.96 -20.02 3.27
CA GLY A 3 22.97 -19.14 3.92
C GLY A 3 21.92 -18.64 2.92
N TRP A 4 20.64 -18.87 3.24
CA TRP A 4 19.52 -18.28 2.52
C TRP A 4 19.41 -16.78 2.82
N GLY A 5 20.04 -15.96 1.98
CA GLY A 5 19.82 -14.51 1.96
C GLY A 5 18.45 -14.16 1.39
N SER A 6 17.55 -13.64 2.21
CA SER A 6 16.25 -13.11 1.77
C SER A 6 16.45 -11.85 0.91
N LYS A 7 16.47 -12.02 -0.42
CA LYS A 7 16.56 -10.90 -1.38
C LYS A 7 15.25 -10.11 -1.41
N SER A 8 15.04 -9.18 -0.48
CA SER A 8 13.99 -8.16 -0.64
C SER A 8 14.46 -7.11 -1.66
N LYS A 9 14.03 -7.26 -2.92
CA LYS A 9 14.34 -6.34 -4.04
C LYS A 9 13.29 -5.26 -4.17
N GLY A 10 13.63 -4.05 -3.77
CA GLY A 10 12.88 -2.81 -4.01
C GLY A 10 12.97 -1.85 -2.81
N PRO A 11 12.90 -0.52 -3.02
CA PRO A 11 12.72 0.38 -1.89
C PRO A 11 11.43 -0.02 -1.19
N ARG A 12 11.52 -0.46 0.07
CA ARG A 12 10.32 -0.52 0.93
C ARG A 12 9.72 0.87 0.88
N SER A 13 8.41 0.99 0.65
CA SER A 13 7.75 2.27 0.92
C SER A 13 8.13 2.64 2.34
N ARG A 14 8.97 3.67 2.49
CA ARG A 14 9.21 4.25 3.80
C ARG A 14 7.81 4.67 4.22
N GLY A 15 7.27 4.08 5.27
CA GLY A 15 5.93 4.43 5.74
C GLY A 15 5.79 5.94 5.84
N ALA A 16 4.56 6.45 5.73
CA ALA A 16 4.31 7.89 5.73
C ALA A 16 5.11 8.59 6.86
N PRO A 17 5.79 9.73 6.59
CA PRO A 17 6.56 10.44 7.61
C PRO A 17 5.72 10.68 8.87
N ALA A 18 6.34 10.69 10.05
CA ALA A 18 5.62 10.78 11.33
C ALA A 18 4.60 11.93 11.38
N ARG A 19 4.96 13.10 10.82
CA ARG A 19 4.05 14.25 10.69
C ARG A 19 2.80 13.94 9.86
N ILE A 20 2.96 13.27 8.72
CA ILE A 20 1.87 12.90 7.81
C ILE A 20 1.00 11.83 8.46
N ARG A 21 1.63 10.86 9.12
CA ARG A 21 0.92 9.82 9.86
C ARG A 21 0.02 10.42 10.93
N ALA A 22 0.51 11.39 11.71
CA ALA A 22 -0.29 12.07 12.73
C ALA A 22 -1.48 12.83 12.13
N VAL A 23 -1.27 13.55 11.01
CA VAL A 23 -2.35 14.27 10.30
C VAL A 23 -3.45 13.30 9.85
N VAL A 24 -3.07 12.20 9.20
CA VAL A 24 -4.04 11.21 8.69
C VAL A 24 -4.79 10.53 9.83
N LEU A 25 -4.10 10.10 10.89
CA LEU A 25 -4.75 9.49 12.05
C LEU A 25 -5.71 10.45 12.76
N ASN A 26 -5.36 11.73 12.89
CA ASN A 26 -6.24 12.73 13.48
C ASN A 26 -7.48 12.97 12.60
N ARG A 27 -7.28 13.23 11.30
CA ARG A 27 -8.37 13.42 10.32
C ARG A 27 -9.36 12.26 10.35
N ASP A 28 -8.84 11.04 10.45
CA ASP A 28 -9.64 9.80 10.41
C ASP A 28 -10.16 9.38 11.80
N GLY A 29 -9.97 10.22 12.82
CA GLY A 29 -10.44 9.99 14.19
C GLY A 29 -9.82 8.77 14.86
N GLY A 30 -8.62 8.37 14.45
CA GLY A 30 -7.96 7.14 14.90
C GLY A 30 -8.67 5.86 14.45
N GLN A 31 -9.61 5.94 13.52
CA GLN A 31 -10.42 4.82 13.07
C GLN A 31 -10.01 4.36 11.67
N CYS A 32 -10.08 3.05 11.46
CA CYS A 32 -9.82 2.40 10.19
C CYS A 32 -10.85 2.83 9.15
N GLN A 33 -10.39 3.43 8.05
CA GLN A 33 -11.26 3.88 6.96
C GLN A 33 -11.61 2.76 5.97
N VAL A 34 -10.87 1.64 5.96
CA VAL A 34 -11.13 0.51 5.05
C VAL A 34 -12.43 -0.23 5.39
N ARG A 35 -12.80 -0.30 6.67
CA ARG A 35 -14.05 -0.93 7.18
C ARG A 35 -14.37 -2.31 6.58
N GLY A 36 -13.35 -3.11 6.29
CA GLY A 36 -13.54 -4.40 5.64
C GLY A 36 -13.90 -5.56 6.59
N PRO A 37 -14.03 -6.79 6.06
CA PRO A 37 -14.24 -7.99 6.88
C PRO A 37 -13.22 -8.13 8.00
N ARG A 38 -13.73 -8.39 9.22
CA ARG A 38 -12.95 -8.51 10.47
C ARG A 38 -12.16 -7.23 10.83
N CYS A 39 -12.67 -6.05 10.49
CA CYS A 39 -12.04 -4.79 10.86
C CYS A 39 -11.96 -4.63 12.39
N GLU A 40 -10.77 -4.29 12.90
CA GLU A 40 -10.54 -4.03 14.33
C GLU A 40 -10.98 -2.61 14.77
N VAL A 41 -11.55 -1.81 13.86
CA VAL A 41 -11.96 -0.41 14.05
C VAL A 41 -10.82 0.55 14.35
N VAL A 42 -9.94 0.26 15.30
CA VAL A 42 -8.81 1.12 15.67
C VAL A 42 -7.73 1.07 14.60
N ALA A 43 -7.36 2.24 14.07
CA ALA A 43 -6.25 2.34 13.13
C ALA A 43 -4.92 2.33 13.86
N VAL A 44 -3.97 1.56 13.33
CA VAL A 44 -2.60 1.44 13.86
C VAL A 44 -1.56 1.84 12.82
N GLU A 45 -1.97 1.99 11.56
CA GLU A 45 -1.12 2.26 10.41
C GLU A 45 -1.77 3.29 9.47
N VAL A 46 -0.97 3.85 8.57
CA VAL A 46 -1.42 4.71 7.47
C VAL A 46 -0.98 4.07 6.16
N ASP A 47 -1.88 4.05 5.20
CA ASP A 47 -1.74 3.28 3.97
C ASP A 47 -2.33 4.03 2.77
N HIS A 48 -1.84 3.74 1.57
CA HIS A 48 -2.22 4.45 0.34
C HIS A 48 -3.51 3.91 -0.27
N ILE A 49 -4.60 4.68 -0.35
CA ILE A 49 -5.88 4.26 -0.96
C ILE A 49 -5.65 3.61 -2.33
N VAL A 50 -4.94 4.31 -3.23
CA VAL A 50 -4.37 3.77 -4.47
C VAL A 50 -2.90 3.46 -4.24
N PRO A 51 -2.43 2.22 -4.45
CA PRO A 51 -1.03 1.87 -4.21
C PRO A 51 -0.10 2.54 -5.22
N VAL A 52 1.15 2.81 -4.80
CA VAL A 52 2.16 3.51 -5.63
C VAL A 52 2.39 2.84 -6.99
N PHE A 53 2.38 1.49 -7.03
CA PHE A 53 2.56 0.79 -8.30
C PHE A 53 1.38 0.94 -9.26
N GLU A 54 0.23 1.43 -8.82
CA GLU A 54 -0.93 1.76 -9.67
C GLU A 54 -1.06 3.27 -9.92
N GLY A 55 -0.04 4.06 -9.54
CA GLY A 55 -0.04 5.52 -9.72
C GLY A 55 -0.47 6.32 -8.49
N GLY A 56 -0.58 5.66 -7.33
CA GLY A 56 -0.84 6.35 -6.07
C GLY A 56 0.28 7.31 -5.65
N THR A 57 -0.10 8.47 -5.11
CA THR A 57 0.82 9.50 -4.59
C THR A 57 0.88 9.47 -3.06
N ASP A 58 1.87 10.15 -2.47
CA ASP A 58 1.97 10.37 -1.03
C ASP A 58 1.09 11.54 -0.53
N ASP A 59 0.16 12.03 -1.37
CA ASP A 59 -0.74 13.13 -1.02
C ASP A 59 -1.71 12.70 0.09
N LEU A 60 -2.05 13.65 0.98
CA LEU A 60 -2.97 13.39 2.09
C LEU A 60 -4.30 12.80 1.64
N CYS A 61 -4.81 13.18 0.46
CA CYS A 61 -6.05 12.64 -0.08
C CYS A 61 -5.96 11.16 -0.49
N ASN A 62 -4.75 10.66 -0.79
CA ASN A 62 -4.50 9.26 -1.12
C ASN A 62 -4.03 8.44 0.09
N LEU A 63 -3.89 9.04 1.28
CA LEU A 63 -3.54 8.33 2.50
C LEU A 63 -4.77 8.12 3.37
N GLN A 64 -4.84 6.98 4.05
CA GLN A 64 -5.93 6.63 4.97
C GLN A 64 -5.41 5.89 6.21
N ALA A 65 -6.08 6.08 7.34
CA ALA A 65 -5.85 5.32 8.55
C ALA A 65 -6.41 3.89 8.41
N VAL A 66 -5.64 2.89 8.81
CA VAL A 66 -5.98 1.48 8.62
C VAL A 66 -5.63 0.65 9.86
N CYS A 67 -6.49 -0.32 10.18
CA CYS A 67 -6.22 -1.32 11.21
C CYS A 67 -5.32 -2.45 10.67
N GLY A 68 -4.65 -3.18 11.55
CA GLY A 68 -3.70 -4.21 11.16
C GLY A 68 -4.35 -5.30 10.32
N GLN A 69 -5.58 -5.71 10.66
CA GLN A 69 -6.31 -6.72 9.89
C GLN A 69 -6.68 -6.25 8.48
N CYS A 70 -7.13 -5.01 8.32
CA CYS A 70 -7.47 -4.46 7.00
C CYS A 70 -6.22 -4.25 6.15
N HIS A 71 -5.13 -3.74 6.74
CA HIS A 71 -3.87 -3.53 6.04
C HIS A 71 -3.31 -4.85 5.49
N ARG A 72 -3.19 -5.88 6.34
CA ARG A 72 -2.73 -7.21 5.91
C ARG A 72 -3.53 -7.78 4.73
N ARG A 73 -4.86 -7.63 4.77
CA ARG A 73 -5.74 -8.11 3.67
C ARG A 73 -5.47 -7.34 2.38
N LYS A 74 -5.34 -6.02 2.47
CA LYS A 74 -5.07 -5.14 1.33
C LYS A 74 -3.69 -5.42 0.73
N THR A 75 -2.64 -5.50 1.53
CA THR A 75 -1.28 -5.86 1.08
C THR A 75 -1.26 -7.19 0.32
N ARG A 76 -2.03 -8.20 0.79
CA ARG A 76 -2.14 -9.49 0.09
C ARG A 76 -2.77 -9.33 -1.29
N GLN A 77 -3.86 -8.58 -1.40
CA GLN A 77 -4.55 -8.32 -2.68
C GLN A 77 -3.65 -7.53 -3.64
N GLU A 78 -2.98 -6.50 -3.14
CA GLU A 78 -2.03 -5.69 -3.90
C GLU A 78 -0.82 -6.48 -4.38
N SER A 79 -0.26 -7.35 -3.54
CA SER A 79 0.83 -8.24 -3.93
C SER A 79 0.43 -9.15 -5.09
N THR A 80 -0.81 -9.68 -5.07
CA THR A 80 -1.36 -10.45 -6.19
C THR A 80 -1.49 -9.59 -7.45
N ARG A 81 -2.07 -8.38 -7.36
CA ARG A 81 -2.20 -7.45 -8.49
C ARG A 81 -0.83 -7.05 -9.07
N ALA A 82 0.13 -6.72 -8.23
CA ALA A 82 1.49 -6.37 -8.62
C ALA A 82 2.22 -7.55 -9.30
N ARG A 83 1.97 -8.79 -8.87
CA ARG A 83 2.49 -9.99 -9.55
C ARG A 83 1.84 -10.18 -10.92
N ALA A 84 0.52 -10.05 -11.01
CA ALA A 84 -0.21 -10.15 -12.28
C ALA A 84 0.28 -9.10 -13.28
N ARG A 85 0.42 -7.84 -12.87
CA ARG A 85 0.93 -6.75 -13.72
C ARG A 85 2.37 -6.98 -14.22
N ARG A 86 3.23 -7.59 -13.38
CA ARG A 86 4.59 -7.99 -13.79
C ARG A 86 4.62 -9.15 -14.78
N ARG A 87 3.62 -10.03 -14.74
CA ARG A 87 3.47 -11.18 -15.65
C ARG A 87 2.71 -10.84 -16.93
N ALA A 88 2.03 -9.70 -16.98
CA ALA A 88 1.30 -9.26 -18.16
C ALA A 88 2.26 -9.11 -19.36
N PRO A 89 1.83 -9.52 -20.57
CA PRO A 89 2.65 -9.39 -21.76
C PRO A 89 2.95 -7.92 -22.07
N VAL A 90 4.09 -7.66 -22.72
CA VAL A 90 4.64 -6.31 -22.92
C VAL A 90 3.64 -5.38 -23.62
N TRP A 91 2.89 -5.88 -24.61
CA TRP A 91 1.89 -5.09 -25.34
C TRP A 91 0.68 -4.64 -24.49
N GLN A 92 0.43 -5.27 -23.34
CA GLN A 92 -0.65 -4.86 -22.41
C GLN A 92 -0.17 -3.96 -21.27
N ARG A 93 1.15 -3.76 -21.13
CA ARG A 93 1.72 -2.89 -20.10
C ARG A 93 1.71 -1.46 -20.66
N PRO A 94 1.37 -0.41 -19.92
CA PRO A 94 1.50 0.96 -20.42
C PRO A 94 2.99 1.30 -20.69
N HIS A 95 3.30 1.84 -21.87
CA HIS A 95 4.66 2.20 -22.29
C HIS A 95 4.81 3.72 -22.16
N PRO A 96 5.90 4.25 -21.57
CA PRO A 96 6.06 5.69 -21.33
C PRO A 96 6.34 6.54 -22.59
N GLY A 97 6.13 6.01 -23.80
CA GLY A 97 6.60 6.64 -25.05
C GLY A 97 5.73 6.41 -26.28
N ILE A 98 4.43 6.11 -26.11
CA ILE A 98 3.47 6.12 -27.23
C ILE A 98 2.40 7.15 -26.89
N LEU A 99 2.63 8.39 -27.33
CA LEU A 99 1.61 9.41 -27.58
C LEU A 99 1.61 9.68 -29.09
#